data_AF-A0A550BYK3-F1
#
_entry.id   AF-A0A550BYK3-F1
#
_cell.length_a   1.000
_cell.length_b   1.000
_cell.length_c   1.000
_cell.angle_alpha   90.00
_cell.angle_beta   90.00
_cell.angle_gamma   90.00
#
_symmetry.space_group_name_H-M   'P 1'
#
loop_
_entity.id
_entity.type
_entity.pdbx_description
1 polymer ?
#
loop_
_entity_poly.entity_id
_entity_poly.type
_entity_poly.pdbx_seq_one_letter_code
_entity_poly.pdbx_strand_id
1 'polypeptide(L)'
;MDASASEPASCPVAGCRLPVDIFLQSSDGILTGAHTRNLETFGEAFPSSSLAAPPSEPIVLDEPADVLQLLMHFMHLIPQPSLEGRSFELVLRFAEAVDKYGVHAADQLCWLKMRDHAETNSLEVLQYAARLNLYDLLDIAAPHTLRYTFSEIARSISDHDLLVRWRSLGHRPAMLPRPAAAGHAVLFGICMQSYRL
;
A
#
# COMPACT_ATOMS: atom_id res chain seq x y z
N MET A 1 41.67 -3.78 -13.54
CA MET A 1 40.22 -4.06 -13.66
C MET A 1 39.55 -2.80 -13.17
N ASP A 2 39.36 -1.86 -14.08
CA ASP A 2 38.81 -0.55 -13.74
C ASP A 2 37.32 -0.75 -13.49
N ALA A 3 36.90 -0.47 -12.26
CA ALA A 3 35.50 -0.36 -11.91
C ALA A 3 34.91 0.74 -12.81
N SER A 4 34.09 0.38 -13.80
CA SER A 4 33.30 1.37 -14.51
C SER A 4 32.46 2.07 -13.45
N ALA A 5 32.76 3.34 -13.17
CA ALA A 5 31.92 4.17 -12.34
C ALA A 5 30.53 4.19 -12.98
N SER A 6 29.62 3.38 -12.45
CA SER A 6 28.21 3.43 -12.81
C SER A 6 27.73 4.86 -12.58
N GLU A 7 26.98 5.42 -13.53
CA GLU A 7 26.34 6.72 -13.32
C GLU A 7 25.62 6.71 -11.96
N PRO A 8 25.71 7.81 -11.18
CA PRO A 8 25.05 7.88 -9.89
C PRO A 8 23.55 7.67 -10.11
N ALA A 9 22.97 6.76 -9.33
CA ALA A 9 21.55 6.44 -9.45
C ALA A 9 20.69 7.71 -9.33
N SER A 10 19.84 7.96 -10.32
CA SER A 10 19.00 9.15 -10.36
C SER A 10 17.65 8.92 -9.68
N CYS A 11 16.96 10.01 -9.37
CA CYS A 11 15.55 9.95 -8.99
C CYS A 11 14.70 9.38 -10.16
N PRO A 12 13.80 8.42 -9.92
CA PRO A 12 13.01 7.80 -10.98
C PRO A 12 11.87 8.69 -11.48
N VAL A 13 11.59 9.80 -10.79
CA VAL A 13 10.53 10.74 -11.17
C VAL A 13 11.01 11.68 -12.27
N ALA A 14 10.41 11.56 -13.46
CA ALA A 14 10.78 12.34 -14.63
C ALA A 14 10.71 13.86 -14.37
N GLY A 15 11.81 14.55 -14.66
CA GLY A 15 11.90 16.01 -14.48
C GLY A 15 12.08 16.46 -13.03
N CYS A 16 12.30 15.55 -12.07
CA CYS A 16 12.68 15.92 -10.72
C CYS A 16 14.00 16.72 -10.73
N ARG A 17 14.02 17.85 -10.02
CA ARG A 17 15.18 18.74 -9.89
C ARG A 17 15.73 18.81 -8.48
N LEU A 18 15.16 18.03 -7.56
CA LEU A 18 15.67 17.97 -6.19
C LEU A 18 17.03 17.25 -6.19
N PRO A 19 18.00 17.70 -5.40
CA PRO A 19 19.26 16.98 -5.25
C PRO A 19 18.99 15.62 -4.63
N VAL A 20 19.56 14.57 -5.22
CA VAL A 20 19.57 13.23 -4.61
C VAL A 20 20.52 13.28 -3.42
N ASP A 21 20.01 12.97 -2.24
CA ASP A 21 20.78 12.98 -0.98
C ASP A 21 20.82 11.62 -0.28
N ILE A 22 20.12 10.62 -0.84
CA ILE A 22 20.05 9.27 -0.32
C ILE A 22 19.85 8.28 -1.47
N PHE A 23 20.41 7.08 -1.30
CA PHE A 23 20.27 5.97 -2.25
C PHE A 23 19.52 4.82 -1.58
N LEU A 24 18.52 4.29 -2.27
CA LEU A 24 17.76 3.11 -1.86
C LEU A 24 18.15 1.97 -2.79
N GLN A 25 18.53 0.82 -2.23
CA GLN A 25 18.77 -0.40 -2.98
C GLN A 25 17.55 -1.32 -2.83
N SER A 26 16.96 -1.72 -3.95
CA SER A 26 15.91 -2.72 -3.97
C SER A 26 16.43 -4.13 -3.70
N SER A 27 15.54 -5.07 -3.43
CA SER A 27 15.89 -6.48 -3.21
C SER A 27 16.46 -7.18 -4.45
N ASP A 28 16.19 -6.66 -5.65
CA ASP A 28 16.80 -7.08 -6.91
C ASP A 28 18.10 -6.29 -7.26
N GLY A 29 18.63 -5.54 -6.29
CA GLY A 29 19.96 -4.93 -6.34
C GLY A 29 20.05 -3.60 -7.09
N ILE A 30 18.92 -3.06 -7.57
CA ILE A 30 18.88 -1.80 -8.32
C ILE A 30 18.96 -0.61 -7.35
N LEU A 31 19.87 0.31 -7.64
CA LEU A 31 20.00 1.56 -6.89
C LEU A 31 19.04 2.62 -7.46
N THR A 32 18.30 3.26 -6.57
CA THR A 32 17.37 4.36 -6.86
C THR A 32 17.76 5.59 -6.05
N GLY A 33 17.96 6.73 -6.72
CA GLY A 33 18.18 8.00 -6.03
C GLY A 33 16.87 8.51 -5.42
N ALA A 34 16.91 9.06 -4.21
CA ALA A 34 15.75 9.62 -3.54
C ALA A 34 16.09 10.90 -2.77
N HIS A 35 15.09 11.42 -2.06
CA HIS A 35 15.19 12.67 -1.31
C HIS A 35 14.69 12.42 0.11
N THR A 36 15.58 12.51 1.09
CA THR A 36 15.30 12.21 2.50
C THR A 36 14.10 13.01 3.00
N ARG A 37 14.03 14.29 2.61
CA ARG A 37 12.88 15.17 2.93
C ARG A 37 11.55 14.64 2.40
N ASN A 38 11.51 14.06 1.19
CA ASN A 38 10.28 13.51 0.65
C ASN A 38 9.89 12.22 1.38
N LEU A 39 10.87 11.36 1.66
CA LEU A 39 10.65 10.13 2.43
C LEU A 39 10.03 10.44 3.80
N GLU A 40 10.57 11.43 4.52
CA GLU A 40 10.04 11.89 5.81
C GLU A 40 8.66 12.56 5.71
N THR A 41 8.42 13.32 4.65
CA THR A 41 7.18 14.10 4.52
C THR A 41 6.01 13.21 4.11
N PHE A 42 6.27 12.18 3.30
CA PHE A 42 5.24 11.37 2.66
C PHE A 42 5.24 9.89 3.07
N GLY A 43 6.09 9.49 4.02
CA GLY A 43 6.08 8.15 4.61
C GLY A 43 6.34 8.19 6.10
N GLU A 44 5.53 7.45 6.87
CA GLU A 44 5.60 7.42 8.33
C GLU A 44 6.76 6.58 8.87
N ALA A 45 7.19 5.57 8.12
CA ALA A 45 8.21 4.62 8.58
C ALA A 45 9.65 5.07 8.27
N PHE A 46 9.85 6.16 7.54
CA PHE A 46 11.18 6.67 7.24
C PHE A 46 11.74 7.49 8.41
N PRO A 47 13.00 7.26 8.81
CA PRO A 47 13.61 8.03 9.89
C PRO A 47 13.76 9.50 9.47
N SER A 48 13.73 10.40 10.46
CA SER A 48 14.06 11.80 10.22
C SER A 48 15.43 11.94 9.53
N SER A 49 15.58 12.94 8.66
CA SER A 49 16.84 13.29 7.98
C SER A 49 17.97 13.55 8.95
N SER A 50 17.65 13.96 10.17
CA SER A 50 18.61 14.11 11.27
C SER A 50 19.27 12.81 11.73
N LEU A 51 18.67 11.66 11.39
CA LEU A 51 19.09 10.31 11.78
C LEU A 51 19.46 9.41 10.59
N ALA A 52 19.43 9.95 9.36
CA ALA A 52 19.71 9.18 8.15
C ALA A 52 21.18 8.72 8.10
N ALA A 53 21.40 7.54 7.52
CA ALA A 53 22.73 6.99 7.25
C ALA A 53 23.57 7.98 6.43
N PRO A 54 24.91 7.97 6.57
CA PRO A 54 25.76 8.82 5.74
C PRO A 54 25.48 8.54 4.25
N PRO A 55 25.47 9.57 3.39
CA PRO A 55 25.04 9.48 2.00
C PRO A 55 25.90 8.54 1.12
N SER A 56 26.97 7.98 1.68
CA SER A 56 27.87 7.04 1.02
C SER A 56 27.37 5.59 1.00
N GLU A 57 26.40 5.21 1.83
CA GLU A 57 25.90 3.82 1.90
C GLU A 57 24.41 3.73 1.52
N PRO A 58 24.05 2.90 0.52
CA PRO A 58 22.65 2.68 0.16
C PRO A 58 21.86 1.99 1.29
N ILE A 59 20.61 2.39 1.49
CA ILE A 59 19.68 1.68 2.35
C ILE A 59 19.04 0.54 1.56
N VAL A 60 19.25 -0.70 2.01
CA VAL A 60 18.67 -1.89 1.39
C VAL A 60 17.24 -2.08 1.86
N LEU A 61 16.31 -2.24 0.91
CA LEU A 61 14.88 -2.46 1.13
C LEU A 61 14.45 -3.79 0.51
N ASP A 62 13.36 -4.38 1.03
CA ASP A 62 12.89 -5.70 0.61
C ASP A 62 12.12 -5.66 -0.72
N GLU A 63 11.71 -4.47 -1.12
CA GLU A 63 10.87 -4.23 -2.28
C GLU A 63 11.71 -4.30 -3.56
N PRO A 64 11.16 -4.88 -4.63
CA PRO A 64 11.78 -4.84 -5.95
C PRO A 64 11.81 -3.41 -6.51
N ALA A 65 12.67 -3.19 -7.51
CA ALA A 65 12.90 -1.86 -8.07
C ALA A 65 11.63 -1.18 -8.61
N ASP A 66 10.72 -1.94 -9.25
CA ASP A 66 9.49 -1.41 -9.82
C ASP A 66 8.52 -0.88 -8.75
N VAL A 67 8.41 -1.56 -7.62
CA VAL A 67 7.63 -1.11 -6.45
C VAL A 67 8.26 0.13 -5.82
N LEU A 68 9.59 0.12 -5.59
CA LEU A 68 10.27 1.28 -5.02
C LEU A 68 10.14 2.52 -5.89
N GLN A 69 10.34 2.39 -7.20
CA GLN A 69 10.18 3.50 -8.13
C GLN A 69 8.74 4.03 -8.13
N LEU A 70 7.74 3.15 -8.02
CA LEU A 70 6.35 3.55 -7.92
C LEU A 70 6.08 4.32 -6.61
N LEU A 71 6.60 3.86 -5.47
CA LEU A 71 6.54 4.61 -4.20
C LEU A 71 7.14 6.00 -4.35
N MET A 72 8.30 6.12 -5.01
CA MET A 72 8.93 7.42 -5.23
C MET A 72 8.00 8.40 -5.96
N HIS A 73 7.21 7.94 -6.93
CA HIS A 73 6.24 8.80 -7.62
C HIS A 73 5.15 9.33 -6.67
N PHE A 74 4.64 8.50 -5.75
CA PHE A 74 3.63 8.93 -4.77
C PHE A 74 4.19 9.82 -3.65
N MET A 75 5.51 9.83 -3.49
CA MET A 75 6.23 10.72 -2.55
C MET A 75 6.71 12.02 -3.20
N HIS A 76 6.28 12.30 -4.44
CA HIS A 76 6.54 13.57 -5.11
C HIS A 76 5.23 14.33 -5.33
N LEU A 77 5.32 15.67 -5.26
CA LEU A 77 4.21 16.56 -5.58
C LEU A 77 4.01 16.69 -7.10
N ILE A 78 3.65 15.58 -7.73
CA ILE A 78 3.35 15.45 -9.15
C ILE A 78 1.97 14.80 -9.34
N PRO A 79 1.37 14.86 -10.54
CA PRO A 79 0.22 14.02 -10.85
C PRO A 79 0.53 12.55 -10.55
N GLN A 80 -0.33 11.90 -9.77
CA GLN A 80 -0.12 10.51 -9.35
C GLN A 80 -0.14 9.58 -10.58
N PRO A 81 0.78 8.61 -10.65
CA PRO A 81 0.83 7.68 -11.76
C PRO A 81 -0.40 6.77 -11.76
N SER A 82 -0.89 6.43 -12.95
CA SER A 82 -1.96 5.46 -13.09
C SER A 82 -1.47 4.04 -12.77
N LEU A 83 -2.30 3.29 -12.05
CA LEU A 83 -2.13 1.84 -11.85
C LEU A 83 -2.93 1.02 -12.87
N GLU A 84 -3.55 1.66 -13.86
CA GLU A 84 -4.31 0.98 -14.90
C GLU A 84 -3.42 0.08 -15.76
N GLY A 85 -3.89 -1.13 -16.07
CA GLY A 85 -3.16 -2.11 -16.87
C GLY A 85 -1.92 -2.72 -16.20
N ARG A 86 -1.61 -2.36 -14.95
CA ARG A 86 -0.56 -3.02 -14.17
C ARG A 86 -1.03 -4.41 -13.72
N SER A 87 -0.09 -5.35 -13.56
CA SER A 87 -0.43 -6.69 -13.06
C SER A 87 -0.92 -6.60 -11.61
N PHE A 88 -1.87 -7.47 -11.24
CA PHE A 88 -2.35 -7.54 -9.87
C PHE A 88 -1.21 -7.75 -8.87
N GLU A 89 -0.22 -8.58 -9.22
CA GLU A 89 0.95 -8.86 -8.38
C GLU A 89 1.77 -7.60 -8.07
N LEU A 90 1.98 -6.71 -9.04
CA LEU A 90 2.66 -5.44 -8.82
C LEU A 90 1.81 -4.52 -7.93
N VAL A 91 0.51 -4.45 -8.19
CA VAL A 91 -0.41 -3.61 -7.41
C VAL A 91 -0.51 -4.08 -5.96
N LEU A 92 -0.53 -5.39 -5.73
CA LEU A 92 -0.52 -5.99 -4.39
C LEU A 92 0.79 -5.63 -3.68
N ARG A 93 1.96 -5.93 -4.26
CA ARG A 93 3.26 -5.58 -3.66
C ARG A 93 3.40 -4.09 -3.39
N PHE A 94 2.88 -3.25 -4.28
CA PHE A 94 2.82 -1.80 -4.07
C PHE A 94 1.93 -1.43 -2.89
N ALA A 95 0.71 -1.97 -2.79
CA ALA A 95 -0.20 -1.73 -1.68
C ALA A 95 0.38 -2.18 -0.33
N GLU A 96 1.10 -3.31 -0.30
CA GLU A 96 1.79 -3.78 0.90
C GLU A 96 2.93 -2.85 1.30
N ALA A 97 3.67 -2.32 0.33
CA ALA A 97 4.73 -1.35 0.61
C ALA A 97 4.17 0.02 1.03
N VAL A 98 3.05 0.45 0.45
CA VAL A 98 2.33 1.66 0.86
C VAL A 98 1.94 1.59 2.34
N ASP A 99 1.37 0.46 2.78
CA ASP A 99 1.06 0.19 4.18
C ASP A 99 2.32 0.14 5.06
N LYS A 100 3.33 -0.65 4.66
CA LYS A 100 4.61 -0.80 5.38
C LYS A 100 5.29 0.54 5.66
N TYR A 101 5.23 1.45 4.69
CA TYR A 101 5.92 2.73 4.76
C TYR A 101 5.02 3.92 5.14
N GLY A 102 3.71 3.71 5.31
CA GLY A 102 2.76 4.77 5.63
C GLY A 102 2.62 5.82 4.52
N VAL A 103 2.51 5.41 3.26
CA VAL A 103 2.44 6.32 2.09
C VAL A 103 1.00 6.71 1.78
N HIS A 104 0.40 7.51 2.65
CA HIS A 104 -1.03 7.82 2.63
C HIS A 104 -1.57 8.40 1.32
N ALA A 105 -0.71 9.04 0.52
CA ALA A 105 -1.07 9.54 -0.81
C ALA A 105 -1.61 8.44 -1.75
N ALA A 106 -1.30 7.16 -1.47
CA ALA A 106 -1.68 6.01 -2.28
C ALA A 106 -2.78 5.12 -1.66
N ASP A 107 -3.13 5.29 -0.37
CA ASP A 107 -4.00 4.37 0.38
C ASP A 107 -5.34 4.10 -0.33
N GLN A 108 -6.05 5.18 -0.64
CA GLN A 108 -7.39 5.07 -1.24
C GLN A 108 -7.35 4.43 -2.63
N LEU A 109 -6.27 4.68 -3.40
CA LEU A 109 -6.07 4.08 -4.70
C LEU A 109 -5.79 2.59 -4.60
N CYS A 110 -4.93 2.19 -3.65
CA CYS A 110 -4.65 0.78 -3.37
C CYS A 110 -5.92 0.04 -2.95
N TRP A 111 -6.71 0.63 -2.05
CA TRP A 111 -8.00 0.06 -1.65
C TRP A 111 -8.95 -0.13 -2.83
N LEU A 112 -9.09 0.88 -3.70
CA LEU A 112 -9.95 0.79 -4.90
C LEU A 112 -9.49 -0.31 -5.84
N LYS A 113 -8.18 -0.43 -6.07
CA LYS A 113 -7.65 -1.49 -6.93
C LYS A 113 -7.84 -2.88 -6.31
N MET A 114 -7.62 -3.04 -5.01
CA MET A 114 -7.90 -4.31 -4.33
C MET A 114 -9.38 -4.71 -4.44
N ARG A 115 -10.29 -3.73 -4.29
CA ARG A 115 -11.73 -3.94 -4.48
C ARG A 115 -12.04 -4.40 -5.90
N ASP A 116 -11.47 -3.75 -6.91
CA ASP A 116 -11.72 -4.10 -8.32
C ASP A 116 -11.21 -5.52 -8.65
N HIS A 117 -10.21 -6.01 -7.91
CA HIS A 117 -9.66 -7.37 -8.03
C HIS A 117 -10.29 -8.39 -7.08
N ALA A 118 -11.28 -8.01 -6.25
CA ALA A 118 -11.82 -8.86 -5.20
C ALA A 118 -12.52 -10.13 -5.72
N GLU A 119 -12.98 -10.14 -6.96
CA GLU A 119 -13.57 -11.32 -7.59
C GLU A 119 -12.50 -12.24 -8.20
N THR A 120 -11.59 -11.67 -9.02
CA THR A 120 -10.60 -12.44 -9.80
C THR A 120 -9.43 -12.92 -8.95
N ASN A 121 -9.04 -12.16 -7.92
CA ASN A 121 -7.91 -12.41 -7.04
C ASN A 121 -8.36 -12.47 -5.57
N SER A 122 -9.54 -13.06 -5.36
CA SER A 122 -10.28 -13.00 -4.10
C SER A 122 -9.50 -13.51 -2.89
N LEU A 123 -8.62 -14.50 -3.05
CA LEU A 123 -7.89 -15.09 -1.92
C LEU A 123 -6.80 -14.13 -1.44
N GLU A 124 -6.03 -13.58 -2.38
CA GLU A 124 -4.96 -12.62 -2.12
C GLU A 124 -5.53 -11.31 -1.57
N VAL A 125 -6.64 -10.82 -2.14
CA VAL A 125 -7.35 -9.64 -1.61
C VAL A 125 -7.88 -9.90 -0.20
N LEU A 126 -8.40 -11.09 0.08
CA LEU A 126 -8.86 -11.45 1.42
C LEU A 126 -7.71 -11.50 2.43
N GLN A 127 -6.55 -12.04 2.05
CA GLN A 127 -5.33 -12.07 2.87
C GLN A 127 -4.84 -10.65 3.19
N TYR A 128 -4.73 -9.81 2.16
CA TYR A 128 -4.36 -8.40 2.30
C TYR A 128 -5.31 -7.67 3.26
N ALA A 129 -6.62 -7.78 3.03
CA ALA A 129 -7.63 -7.13 3.84
C ALA A 129 -7.65 -7.65 5.29
N ALA A 130 -7.39 -8.94 5.51
CA ALA A 130 -7.30 -9.53 6.84
C ALA A 130 -6.09 -8.99 7.61
N ARG A 131 -4.91 -8.94 6.97
CA ARG A 131 -3.68 -8.43 7.58
C ARG A 131 -3.83 -6.98 8.04
N LEU A 132 -4.57 -6.17 7.29
CA LEU A 132 -4.76 -4.74 7.56
C LEU A 132 -6.08 -4.42 8.28
N ASN A 133 -6.84 -5.42 8.69
CA ASN A 133 -8.16 -5.25 9.33
C ASN A 133 -9.14 -4.38 8.51
N LEU A 134 -9.09 -4.48 7.18
CA LEU A 134 -9.97 -3.74 6.26
C LEU A 134 -11.33 -4.44 6.12
N TYR A 135 -12.19 -4.31 7.13
CA TYR A 135 -13.45 -5.04 7.22
C TYR A 135 -14.38 -4.86 6.01
N ASP A 136 -14.46 -3.67 5.44
CA ASP A 136 -15.31 -3.44 4.26
C ASP A 136 -14.78 -4.18 3.02
N LEU A 137 -13.45 -4.32 2.90
CA LEU A 137 -12.83 -5.08 1.81
C LEU A 137 -12.93 -6.60 2.07
N LEU A 138 -12.84 -7.03 3.33
CA LEU A 138 -13.11 -8.42 3.73
C LEU A 138 -14.54 -8.84 3.36
N ASP A 139 -15.54 -8.00 3.64
CA ASP A 139 -16.94 -8.26 3.29
C ASP A 139 -17.14 -8.41 1.78
N ILE A 140 -16.35 -7.68 0.96
CA ILE A 140 -16.40 -7.74 -0.50
C ILE A 140 -15.70 -9.01 -1.02
N ALA A 141 -14.52 -9.35 -0.50
CA ALA A 141 -13.72 -10.47 -1.01
C ALA A 141 -14.20 -11.84 -0.51
N ALA A 142 -14.74 -11.93 0.72
CA ALA A 142 -15.09 -13.20 1.36
C ALA A 142 -16.10 -14.05 0.58
N PRO A 143 -17.17 -13.50 -0.03
CA PRO A 143 -18.09 -14.31 -0.85
C PRO A 143 -17.41 -15.01 -2.03
N HIS A 144 -16.43 -14.36 -2.64
CA HIS A 144 -15.71 -14.91 -3.80
C HIS A 144 -14.72 -16.02 -3.40
N THR A 145 -14.40 -16.16 -2.11
CA THR A 145 -13.52 -17.22 -1.59
C THR A 145 -14.26 -18.47 -1.12
N LEU A 146 -15.59 -18.55 -1.25
CA LEU A 146 -16.35 -19.76 -0.89
C LEU A 146 -16.01 -21.00 -1.73
N ARG A 147 -15.29 -20.82 -2.85
CA ARG A 147 -14.74 -21.91 -3.67
C ARG A 147 -13.55 -22.63 -3.02
N TYR A 148 -12.92 -22.02 -2.02
CA TYR A 148 -11.78 -22.60 -1.31
C TYR A 148 -12.24 -23.42 -0.11
N THR A 149 -11.46 -24.44 0.24
CA THR A 149 -11.68 -25.24 1.44
C THR A 149 -11.37 -24.44 2.70
N PHE A 150 -11.96 -24.84 3.83
CA PHE A 150 -11.65 -24.24 5.13
C PHE A 150 -10.14 -24.30 5.44
N SER A 151 -9.46 -25.40 5.09
CA SER A 151 -8.01 -25.54 5.30
C SER A 151 -7.18 -24.59 4.44
N GLU A 152 -7.64 -24.20 3.26
CA GLU A 152 -6.96 -23.17 2.44
C GLU A 152 -7.11 -21.79 3.05
N ILE A 153 -8.30 -21.45 3.54
CA ILE A 153 -8.56 -20.15 4.18
C ILE A 153 -7.87 -20.05 5.54
N ALA A 154 -7.87 -21.12 6.34
CA ALA A 154 -7.19 -21.17 7.63
C ALA A 154 -5.66 -21.04 7.52
N ARG A 155 -5.07 -21.38 6.36
CA ARG A 155 -3.65 -21.12 6.08
C ARG A 155 -3.39 -19.67 5.64
N SER A 156 -4.43 -18.98 5.20
CA SER A 156 -4.36 -17.65 4.61
C SER A 156 -4.67 -16.55 5.62
N ILE A 157 -5.52 -16.82 6.60
CA ILE A 157 -5.94 -15.86 7.63
C ILE A 157 -5.59 -16.45 8.98
N SER A 158 -4.68 -15.78 9.70
CA SER A 158 -4.28 -16.20 11.05
C SER A 158 -5.27 -15.77 12.14
N ASP A 159 -6.16 -14.82 11.84
CA ASP A 159 -7.15 -14.30 12.78
C ASP A 159 -8.32 -15.29 12.96
N HIS A 160 -8.47 -15.81 14.19
CA HIS A 160 -9.50 -16.78 14.53
C HIS A 160 -10.92 -16.23 14.42
N ASP A 161 -11.16 -14.96 14.76
CA ASP A 161 -12.50 -14.36 14.69
C ASP A 161 -12.93 -14.18 13.24
N LEU A 162 -12.01 -13.76 12.37
CA LEU A 162 -12.25 -13.68 10.93
C LEU A 162 -12.53 -15.07 10.33
N LEU A 163 -11.82 -16.11 10.75
CA LEU A 163 -12.08 -17.49 10.30
C LEU A 163 -13.46 -17.99 10.71
N VAL A 164 -13.91 -17.68 11.93
CA VAL A 164 -15.27 -18.03 12.39
C VAL A 164 -16.32 -17.32 11.55
N ARG A 165 -16.14 -16.02 11.29
CA ARG A 165 -17.04 -15.22 10.44
C ARG A 165 -17.07 -15.75 9.01
N TRP A 166 -15.93 -16.03 8.41
CA TRP A 166 -15.84 -16.62 7.08
C TRP A 166 -16.57 -17.96 6.99
N ARG A 167 -16.38 -18.85 7.97
CA ARG A 167 -17.08 -20.14 8.01
C ARG A 167 -18.60 -19.96 8.07
N SER A 168 -19.08 -18.96 8.81
CA SER A 168 -20.51 -18.66 8.89
C SER A 168 -21.08 -18.15 7.56
N LEU A 169 -20.26 -17.57 6.68
CA LEU A 169 -20.68 -17.08 5.37
C LEU A 169 -21.15 -18.22 4.46
N GLY A 170 -20.42 -19.34 4.44
CA GLY A 170 -20.79 -20.53 3.63
C GLY A 170 -22.09 -21.22 4.08
N HIS A 171 -22.57 -20.92 5.29
CA HIS A 171 -23.84 -21.42 5.82
C HIS A 171 -25.00 -20.41 5.68
N ARG A 172 -24.73 -19.17 5.24
CA ARG A 172 -25.79 -18.19 5.01
C ARG A 172 -26.46 -18.49 3.66
N PRO A 173 -27.80 -18.61 3.61
CA PRO A 173 -28.50 -18.58 2.33
C PRO A 173 -28.19 -17.24 1.66
N ALA A 174 -27.87 -17.28 0.37
CA ALA A 174 -27.64 -16.09 -0.42
C ALA A 174 -28.82 -15.12 -0.19
N MET A 175 -28.51 -13.87 0.17
CA MET A 175 -29.45 -12.76 0.35
C MET A 175 -30.15 -12.68 1.73
N LEU A 176 -29.40 -12.23 2.75
CA LEU A 176 -29.98 -11.36 3.79
C LEU A 176 -29.20 -10.04 3.82
N PRO A 177 -29.88 -8.88 3.69
CA PRO A 177 -29.22 -7.59 3.81
C PRO A 177 -28.60 -7.41 5.20
N ARG A 178 -27.44 -6.73 5.26
CA ARG A 178 -26.75 -6.36 6.51
C ARG A 178 -27.76 -5.66 7.44
N PRO A 179 -27.86 -6.01 8.74
CA PRO A 179 -28.46 -5.09 9.69
C PRO A 179 -27.62 -3.80 9.66
N ALA A 180 -28.31 -2.66 9.51
CA ALA A 180 -27.68 -1.35 9.47
C ALA A 180 -26.73 -1.20 10.66
N ALA A 181 -25.45 -0.89 10.37
CA ALA A 181 -24.50 -0.55 11.41
C ALA A 181 -25.09 0.63 12.21
N ALA A 182 -25.29 0.42 13.52
CA ALA A 182 -25.62 1.51 14.42
C ALA A 182 -24.53 2.58 14.28
N GLY A 183 -24.93 3.76 13.83
CA GLY A 183 -24.00 4.85 13.52
C GLY A 183 -23.18 5.23 14.74
N HIS A 184 -21.86 5.17 14.60
CA HIS A 184 -20.98 6.00 15.41
C HIS A 184 -21.12 7.43 14.86
N ALA A 185 -21.97 8.21 15.53
CA ALA A 185 -22.04 9.65 15.35
C ALA A 185 -20.69 10.25 15.78
N VAL A 186 -19.83 10.55 14.82
CA VAL A 186 -18.69 11.45 15.06
C VAL A 186 -19.19 12.87 14.85
N LEU A 187 -19.50 13.55 15.96
CA LEU A 187 -19.74 14.99 16.00
C LEU A 187 -18.41 15.72 15.71
N PHE A 188 -18.11 15.96 14.44
CA PHE A 188 -17.15 17.01 14.08
C PHE A 188 -17.89 18.34 13.93
N GLY A 189 -17.79 19.15 14.99
CA GLY A 189 -18.12 20.56 14.92
C GLY A 189 -17.14 21.28 14.00
N ILE A 190 -17.64 21.86 12.92
CA ILE A 190 -16.89 22.84 12.13
C ILE A 190 -17.46 24.22 12.44
N CYS A 191 -16.65 24.97 13.17
CA CYS A 191 -16.72 26.40 13.34
C CYS A 191 -16.54 27.06 11.96
N MET A 192 -17.59 27.67 11.41
CA MET A 192 -17.46 28.59 10.28
C MET A 192 -17.04 29.97 10.79
N GLN A 193 -15.75 30.30 10.66
CA GLN A 193 -15.33 31.69 10.62
C GLN A 193 -15.47 32.20 9.19
N SER A 194 -16.39 33.14 9.03
CA SER A 194 -16.63 33.89 7.80
C SER A 194 -15.47 34.84 7.55
N TYR A 195 -14.77 34.68 6.43
CA TYR A 195 -14.04 35.77 5.79
C TYR A 195 -14.96 36.38 4.71
N ARG A 196 -15.34 37.64 4.89
CA ARG A 196 -15.80 38.52 3.81
C ARG A 196 -14.68 39.54 3.55
N LEU A 197 -14.33 39.67 2.27
CA LEU A 197 -13.61 40.82 1.72
C LEU A 197 -14.40 42.12 1.95
#